data_AF-A0A3S4V3A8-F1
#
_entry.id   AF-A0A3S4V3A8-F1
#
_cell.length_a   1.000
_cell.length_b   1.000
_cell.length_c   1.000
_cell.angle_alpha   90.00
_cell.angle_beta   90.00
_cell.angle_gamma   90.00
#
_symmetry.space_group_name_H-M   'P 1'
#
loop_
_entity.id
_entity.type
_entity.pdbx_description
1 polymer ?
#
loop_
_entity_poly.entity_id
_entity_poly.type
_entity_poly.pdbx_seq_one_letter_code
_entity_poly.pdbx_strand_id
1 'polypeptide(L)'
;MKNIFAIFLFLMLLTSCQTRVVSMNKPMQNNSLELYKKYTIQTTDAKILKVEVVKLDDEKIYGKLKSGETIVINKSDVREAKKVDVFSSVAIALAAIAAVIFVPI
;
A
#
# COMPACT_ATOMS: atom_id res chain seq x y z
N MET A 1 -28.18 18.88 -1.58
CA MET A 1 -28.04 17.39 -1.54
C MET A 1 -27.06 16.84 -2.58
N LYS A 2 -27.02 17.34 -3.82
CA LYS A 2 -26.09 16.89 -4.88
C LYS A 2 -24.59 16.99 -4.52
N ASN A 3 -24.20 18.01 -3.75
CA ASN A 3 -22.79 18.22 -3.35
C ASN A 3 -22.32 17.25 -2.25
N ILE A 4 -23.22 16.74 -1.41
CA ILE A 4 -22.89 15.76 -0.35
C ILE A 4 -22.58 14.39 -0.97
N PHE A 5 -23.30 14.02 -2.04
CA PHE A 5 -23.05 12.78 -2.77
C PHE A 5 -21.68 12.79 -3.46
N ALA A 6 -21.27 13.94 -4.00
CA ALA A 6 -19.93 14.11 -4.58
C ALA A 6 -18.83 13.98 -3.52
N ILE A 7 -19.02 14.55 -2.33
CA ILE A 7 -18.07 14.43 -1.21
C ILE A 7 -17.95 12.97 -0.75
N PHE A 8 -19.07 12.25 -0.65
CA PHE A 8 -19.07 10.83 -0.26
C PHE A 8 -18.38 9.93 -1.30
N LEU A 9 -18.62 10.19 -2.59
CA LEU A 9 -17.94 9.49 -3.68
C LEU A 9 -16.43 9.78 -3.71
N PHE A 10 -16.03 11.03 -3.45
CA PHE A 10 -14.63 11.41 -3.33
C PHE A 10 -13.94 10.75 -2.14
N LEU A 11 -14.63 10.66 -0.99
CA LEU A 11 -14.10 9.98 0.21
C LEU A 11 -13.87 8.49 -0.03
N MET A 12 -14.74 7.82 -0.78
CA MET A 12 -14.58 6.39 -1.14
C MET A 12 -13.32 6.15 -1.98
N LEU A 13 -13.01 7.04 -2.93
CA LEU A 13 -11.84 6.91 -3.82
C LEU A 13 -10.51 6.99 -3.07
N LEU A 14 -10.43 7.75 -1.98
CA LEU A 14 -9.23 7.88 -1.15
C LEU A 14 -8.83 6.58 -0.43
N THR A 15 -9.78 5.66 -0.18
CA THR A 15 -9.51 4.41 0.55
C THR A 15 -8.80 3.33 -0.28
N SER A 16 -8.69 3.52 -1.60
CA SER A 16 -8.15 2.53 -2.56
C SER A 16 -6.63 2.54 -2.70
N CYS A 17 -5.90 3.47 -2.05
CA CYS A 17 -4.45 3.68 -2.29
C CYS A 17 -3.53 2.53 -1.84
N GLN A 18 -4.09 1.40 -1.42
CA GLN A 18 -3.35 0.20 -1.05
C GLN A 18 -3.98 -1.04 -1.68
N THR A 19 -3.19 -1.77 -2.47
CA THR A 19 -3.62 -3.04 -3.07
C THR A 19 -3.17 -4.20 -2.20
N ARG A 20 -4.11 -5.03 -1.72
CA ARG A 20 -3.79 -6.26 -0.99
C ARG A 20 -3.22 -7.31 -1.95
N VAL A 21 -1.94 -7.62 -1.82
CA VAL A 21 -1.25 -8.60 -2.69
C VAL A 21 -1.18 -9.98 -2.05
N VAL A 22 -1.17 -10.04 -0.72
CA VAL A 22 -1.14 -11.28 0.07
C VAL A 22 -2.19 -11.20 1.18
N SER A 23 -2.92 -12.30 1.38
CA SER A 23 -3.90 -12.47 2.46
C SER A 23 -4.17 -13.95 2.71
N MET A 24 -4.98 -14.29 3.71
CA MET A 24 -5.41 -15.69 3.94
C MET A 24 -6.04 -16.35 2.71
N ASN A 25 -6.78 -15.58 1.90
CA ASN A 25 -7.44 -16.09 0.69
C ASN A 25 -6.54 -15.99 -0.56
N LYS A 26 -5.37 -15.37 -0.45
CA LYS A 26 -4.39 -15.20 -1.53
C LYS A 26 -2.99 -15.37 -0.93
N PRO A 27 -2.50 -16.61 -0.79
CA PRO A 27 -1.25 -16.90 -0.08
C PRO A 27 -0.04 -16.29 -0.79
N MET A 28 1.05 -16.13 -0.04
CA MET A 28 2.32 -15.61 -0.55
C MET A 28 2.89 -16.57 -1.60
N GLN A 29 3.10 -16.06 -2.81
CA GLN A 29 3.80 -16.72 -3.91
C GLN A 29 5.16 -16.06 -4.12
N ASN A 30 6.08 -16.72 -4.82
CA ASN A 30 7.42 -16.18 -5.06
C ASN A 30 7.43 -14.80 -5.75
N ASN A 31 6.41 -14.50 -6.56
CA ASN A 31 6.27 -13.21 -7.25
C ASN A 31 5.23 -12.27 -6.62
N SER A 32 4.78 -12.54 -5.39
CA SER A 32 3.77 -11.70 -4.72
C SER A 32 4.29 -10.33 -4.31
N LEU A 33 5.60 -10.20 -4.11
CA LEU A 33 6.28 -8.96 -3.73
C LEU A 33 7.28 -8.57 -4.81
N GLU A 34 7.34 -7.29 -5.13
CA GLU A 34 8.30 -6.73 -6.09
C GLU A 34 9.46 -6.09 -5.34
N LEU A 35 10.67 -6.20 -5.89
CA LEU A 35 11.85 -5.51 -5.39
C LEU A 35 11.70 -3.99 -5.51
N TYR A 36 12.26 -3.27 -4.54
CA TYR A 36 12.28 -1.81 -4.41
C TYR A 36 10.89 -1.16 -4.34
N LYS A 37 9.85 -1.95 -4.02
CA LYS A 37 8.50 -1.45 -3.77
C LYS A 37 8.20 -1.42 -2.28
N LYS A 38 7.35 -0.47 -1.90
CA LYS A 38 6.92 -0.25 -0.53
C LYS A 38 5.65 -1.05 -0.23
N TYR A 39 5.70 -1.83 0.83
CA TYR A 39 4.59 -2.64 1.31
C TYR A 39 4.31 -2.35 2.78
N THR A 40 3.03 -2.45 3.14
CA THR A 40 2.61 -2.57 4.53
C THR A 40 2.36 -4.05 4.79
N ILE A 41 3.22 -4.66 5.59
CA ILE A 41 3.16 -6.07 5.98
C ILE A 41 2.53 -6.14 7.37
N GLN A 42 1.51 -6.98 7.52
CA GLN A 42 0.99 -7.38 8.81
C GLN A 42 1.47 -8.80 9.11
N THR A 43 2.14 -8.96 10.23
CA THR A 43 2.63 -10.26 10.69
C THR A 43 1.57 -11.01 11.50
N THR A 44 1.79 -12.31 11.74
CA THR A 44 0.87 -13.17 12.52
C THR A 44 0.66 -12.67 13.95
N ASP A 45 1.67 -12.04 14.56
CA ASP A 45 1.59 -11.36 15.86
C ASP A 45 0.91 -9.98 15.81
N ALA A 46 0.23 -9.66 14.70
CA ALA A 46 -0.47 -8.41 14.43
C ALA A 46 0.40 -7.15 14.38
N LYS A 47 1.74 -7.26 14.34
CA LYS A 47 2.59 -6.08 14.08
C LYS A 47 2.40 -5.60 12.64
N ILE A 48 2.43 -4.28 12.47
CA ILE A 48 2.30 -3.61 11.17
C ILE A 48 3.64 -2.97 10.83
N LEU A 49 4.26 -3.44 9.75
CA LEU A 49 5.58 -3.01 9.30
C LEU A 49 5.47 -2.37 7.92
N LYS A 50 5.92 -1.12 7.79
CA LYS A 50 6.03 -0.43 6.50
C LYS A 50 7.44 -0.61 5.98
N VAL A 51 7.61 -1.49 5.00
CA VAL A 51 8.91 -1.93 4.51
C VAL A 51 9.07 -1.63 3.03
N GLU A 52 10.28 -1.28 2.63
CA GLU A 52 10.71 -1.32 1.24
C GLU A 52 11.46 -2.61 1.00
N VAL A 53 10.98 -3.45 0.08
CA VAL A 53 11.58 -4.77 -0.17
C VAL A 53 12.90 -4.59 -0.93
N VAL A 54 14.01 -5.06 -0.37
CA VAL A 54 15.34 -4.94 -0.98
C VAL A 54 15.81 -6.27 -1.57
N LYS A 55 15.43 -7.38 -0.94
CA LYS A 55 15.73 -8.74 -1.42
C LYS A 55 14.61 -9.71 -1.01
N LEU A 56 14.40 -10.73 -1.83
CA LEU A 56 13.47 -11.83 -1.56
C LEU A 56 14.21 -13.14 -1.80
N ASP A 57 14.11 -14.04 -0.83
CA ASP A 57 14.52 -15.44 -0.95
C ASP A 57 13.26 -16.33 -0.85
N ASP A 58 13.40 -17.65 -0.96
CA ASP A 58 12.23 -18.56 -0.91
C ASP A 58 11.47 -18.49 0.42
N GLU A 59 12.18 -18.26 1.53
CA GLU A 59 11.58 -18.24 2.87
C GLU A 59 11.49 -16.84 3.49
N LYS A 60 12.30 -15.89 3.03
CA LYS A 60 12.55 -14.62 3.74
C LYS A 60 12.36 -13.40 2.85
N ILE A 61 11.89 -12.33 3.48
CA ILE A 61 11.75 -10.99 2.91
C ILE A 61 12.75 -10.10 3.63
N TYR A 62 13.64 -9.48 2.89
CA TYR A 62 14.59 -8.50 3.39
C TYR A 62 14.10 -7.13 3.00
N GLY A 63 13.87 -6.27 3.98
CA GLY A 63 13.32 -4.95 3.75
C GLY A 63 13.98 -3.87 4.58
N LYS A 64 13.83 -2.63 4.14
CA LYS A 64 14.27 -1.44 4.86
C LYS A 64 13.05 -0.73 5.44
N LEU A 65 13.10 -0.42 6.73
CA LEU A 65 12.10 0.41 7.40
C LEU A 65 12.26 1.87 7.01
N LYS A 66 11.23 2.68 7.28
CA LYS A 66 11.31 4.15 7.11
C LYS A 66 12.44 4.80 7.90
N SER A 67 12.83 4.22 9.03
CA SER A 67 13.96 4.65 9.86
C SER A 67 15.32 4.39 9.19
N GLY A 68 15.35 3.59 8.12
CA GLY A 68 16.57 3.16 7.45
C GLY A 68 17.16 1.85 7.97
N GLU A 69 16.56 1.27 9.03
CA GLU A 69 16.96 -0.04 9.56
C GLU A 69 16.61 -1.17 8.59
N THR A 70 17.52 -2.13 8.44
CA THR A 70 17.27 -3.33 7.64
C THR A 70 16.66 -4.41 8.52
N ILE A 71 15.55 -4.98 8.08
CA ILE A 71 14.84 -6.04 8.78
C ILE A 71 14.64 -7.26 7.89
N VAL A 72 14.52 -8.42 8.53
CA VAL A 72 14.27 -9.70 7.88
C VAL A 72 12.97 -10.25 8.44
N ILE A 73 12.05 -10.62 7.54
CA ILE A 73 10.73 -11.14 7.88
C ILE A 73 10.59 -12.51 7.22
N ASN A 74 10.22 -13.55 7.97
CA ASN A 74 9.92 -14.84 7.36
C ASN A 74 8.56 -14.75 6.64
N LYS A 75 8.46 -15.32 5.44
CA LYS A 75 7.20 -15.36 4.67
C LYS A 75 6.08 -16.09 5.41
N SER A 76 6.42 -17.09 6.24
CA SER A 76 5.49 -17.80 7.13
C SER A 76 4.82 -16.89 8.14
N ASP A 77 5.51 -15.82 8.54
CA ASP A 77 5.03 -14.90 9.56
C ASP A 77 4.19 -13.78 8.95
N VAL A 78 4.04 -13.74 7.62
CA VAL A 78 3.24 -12.73 6.90
C VAL A 78 1.79 -13.18 6.80
N ARG A 79 0.92 -12.47 7.50
CA ARG A 79 -0.53 -12.67 7.44
C ARG A 79 -1.16 -11.91 6.27
N GLU A 80 -0.64 -10.71 6.01
CA GLU A 80 -1.13 -9.84 4.96
C GLU A 80 -0.02 -8.93 4.45
N ALA A 81 -0.01 -8.65 3.15
CA ALA A 81 0.84 -7.63 2.56
C ALA A 81 0.03 -6.75 1.62
N LYS A 82 0.14 -5.44 1.82
CA LYS A 82 -0.50 -4.41 0.99
C LYS A 82 0.57 -3.59 0.27
N LYS A 83 0.50 -3.51 -1.05
CA LYS A 83 1.34 -2.61 -1.86
C LYS A 83 0.86 -1.18 -1.65
N VAL A 84 1.77 -0.26 -1.36
CA VAL A 84 1.45 1.17 -1.27
C VAL A 84 1.48 1.75 -2.68
N ASP A 85 0.35 2.25 -3.15
CA ASP A 85 0.27 2.89 -4.46
C ASP A 85 0.54 4.39 -4.36
N VAL A 86 1.81 4.75 -4.50
CA VAL A 86 2.27 6.15 -4.48
C VAL A 86 1.83 6.90 -5.74
N PHE A 87 1.76 6.22 -6.89
CA PHE A 87 1.39 6.87 -8.15
C PHE A 87 -0.08 7.30 -8.13
N SER A 88 -0.98 6.41 -7.71
CA SER A 88 -2.39 6.75 -7.55
C SER A 88 -2.58 7.87 -6.53
N SER A 89 -1.80 7.89 -5.45
CA SER A 89 -1.85 8.96 -4.45
C SER A 89 -1.48 10.34 -5.05
N VAL A 90 -0.44 10.40 -5.89
CA VAL A 90 -0.01 11.64 -6.56
C VAL A 90 -1.02 12.11 -7.60
N ALA A 91 -1.57 11.18 -8.40
CA ALA A 91 -2.56 11.51 -9.43
C ALA A 91 -3.84 12.12 -8.83
N ILE A 92 -4.33 11.58 -7.70
CA ILE A 92 -5.50 12.12 -7.00
C ILE A 92 -5.21 13.54 -6.48
N ALA A 93 -4.02 13.79 -5.94
CA ALA A 93 -3.63 15.12 -5.47
C ALA A 93 -3.60 16.15 -6.60
N LEU A 94 -3.04 15.80 -7.76
CA LEU A 94 -3.03 16.66 -8.95
C LEU A 94 -4.44 16.95 -9.48
N ALA A 95 -5.30 15.92 -9.52
CA ALA A 95 -6.69 16.07 -9.96
C ALA A 95 -7.49 17.01 -9.04
N ALA A 96 -7.27 16.94 -7.73
CA ALA A 96 -7.91 17.84 -6.76
C ALA A 96 -7.48 19.31 -6.97
N ILE A 97 -6.20 19.56 -7.22
CA ILE A 97 -5.70 20.92 -7.53
C ILE A 97 -6.33 21.44 -8.83
N ALA A 98 -6.37 20.62 -9.88
CA ALA A 98 -6.99 21.00 -11.14
C ALA A 98 -8.48 21.32 -11.00
N ALA A 99 -9.22 20.51 -10.23
CA ALA A 99 -10.66 20.74 -10.01
C ALA A 99 -10.93 22.11 -9.34
N VAL A 100 -10.10 22.54 -8.39
CA VAL A 100 -10.22 23.86 -7.75
C VAL A 100 -9.99 25.01 -8.73
N ILE A 101 -9.09 24.83 -9.70
CA ILE A 101 -8.75 25.87 -10.70
C ILE A 101 -9.80 25.95 -11.80
N PHE A 102 -10.30 24.80 -12.28
CA PHE A 102 -11.11 24.72 -13.50
C PHE A 102 -12.63 24.67 -13.26
N VAL A 103 -13.10 24.48 -12.03
CA VAL A 103 -14.52 24.57 -11.70
C VAL A 103 -14.79 25.91 -11.01
N PRO A 104 -15.28 26.94 -11.74
CA PRO A 104 -15.67 28.19 -11.10
C PRO A 104 -16.87 27.95 -10.17
N ILE A 105 -16.85 28.63 -9.01
CA ILE A 105 -17.93 28.64 -8.02
C ILE A 105 -19.20 29.25 -8.61
#